data_AF-A0A423T190-F1
#
_entry.id   AF-A0A423T190-F1
#
_cell.length_a   1.000
_cell.length_b   1.000
_cell.length_c   1.000
_cell.angle_alpha   90.00
_cell.angle_beta   90.00
_cell.angle_gamma   90.00
#
_symmetry.space_group_name_H-M   'P 1'
#
loop_
_entity.id
_entity.type
_entity.pdbx_description
1 polymer ?
#
loop_
_entity_poly.entity_id
_entity_poly.type
_entity_poly.pdbx_seq_one_letter_code
_entity_poly.pdbx_strand_id
1 'polypeptide(L)'
;MLTHGCQKSKPEDGTLETRFPFLEFPFPGVRAVAAMEGPRCIKTHLPRHLLPKSFASSGAKLVYVTRNPRDTAISFYHFTKLLKSSVFQGSLAQYLQFFLEDKAMYSPFMPHVLGFWEARRDPNLLFVTYEELHQDALKAIRRIAHFLQVEASEEQLEYVAACTSFASMASNPSVNYEHWKDSGFCHKDKGSFLRKVR
;
A
#
# COMPACT_ATOMS: atom_id res chain seq x y z
N MET A 1 7.69 -1.24 5.56
CA MET A 1 8.67 -0.94 6.64
C MET A 1 9.15 0.48 6.42
N LEU A 2 9.07 1.31 7.45
CA LEU A 2 9.49 2.70 7.46
C LEU A 2 10.58 2.81 8.53
N THR A 3 11.74 3.36 8.18
CA THR A 3 12.79 3.67 9.16
C THR A 3 12.72 5.16 9.55
N HIS A 4 13.14 5.51 10.77
CA HIS A 4 13.17 6.91 11.21
C HIS A 4 14.16 7.77 10.42
N GLY A 5 13.78 9.00 10.07
CA GLY A 5 14.66 9.96 9.41
C GLY A 5 14.72 9.86 7.87
N CYS A 6 13.69 9.31 7.23
CA CYS A 6 13.64 9.21 5.76
C CYS A 6 13.81 10.57 5.09
N GLN A 7 14.63 10.57 4.03
CA GLN A 7 14.82 11.76 3.21
C GLN A 7 13.49 12.16 2.56
N LYS A 8 13.23 13.46 2.48
CA LYS A 8 12.07 14.00 1.78
C LYS A 8 12.21 13.67 0.31
N SER A 9 11.28 12.88 -0.23
CA SER A 9 11.18 12.65 -1.67
C SER A 9 10.21 13.65 -2.29
N LYS A 10 10.54 14.16 -3.47
CA LYS A 10 9.66 14.99 -4.29
C LYS A 10 9.06 14.19 -5.45
N PRO A 11 7.91 14.59 -6.00
CA PRO A 11 7.31 13.93 -7.17
C PRO A 11 8.26 13.80 -8.37
N GLU A 12 9.13 14.78 -8.58
CA GLU A 12 10.13 14.80 -9.65
C GLU A 12 11.28 13.79 -9.48
N ASP A 13 11.46 13.23 -8.27
CA ASP A 13 12.51 12.22 -8.01
C ASP A 13 12.16 10.85 -8.62
N GLY A 14 10.96 10.71 -9.20
CA GLY A 14 10.53 9.55 -9.97
C GLY A 14 9.17 9.00 -9.55
N THR A 15 8.83 7.86 -10.14
CA THR A 15 7.59 7.14 -9.85
C THR A 15 7.48 6.73 -8.37
N LEU A 16 6.27 6.40 -7.93
CA LEU A 16 6.07 5.98 -6.54
C LEU A 16 6.86 4.70 -6.21
N GLU A 17 7.04 3.82 -7.19
CA GLU A 17 7.74 2.55 -7.08
C GLU A 17 9.26 2.72 -6.95
N THR A 18 9.82 3.82 -7.46
CA THR A 18 11.24 4.14 -7.26
C THR A 18 11.48 4.84 -5.94
N ARG A 19 10.58 5.74 -5.53
CA ARG A 19 10.66 6.46 -4.25
C ARG A 19 10.32 5.56 -3.05
N PHE A 20 9.41 4.62 -3.24
CA PHE A 20 8.90 3.68 -2.23
C PHE A 20 8.89 2.25 -2.77
N PRO A 21 10.06 1.63 -2.95
CA PRO A 21 10.19 0.34 -3.60
C PRO A 21 9.44 -0.78 -2.87
N PHE A 22 8.83 -1.66 -3.66
CA PHE A 22 8.29 -2.93 -3.19
C PHE A 22 9.41 -3.92 -2.93
N LEU A 23 9.36 -4.62 -1.79
CA LEU A 23 10.34 -5.65 -1.46
C LEU A 23 10.29 -6.83 -2.44
N GLU A 24 9.08 -7.23 -2.84
CA GLU A 24 8.79 -8.43 -3.63
C GLU A 24 8.69 -8.21 -5.15
N PHE A 25 8.83 -6.96 -5.63
CA PHE A 25 8.77 -6.70 -7.07
C PHE A 25 10.11 -7.02 -7.75
N PRO A 26 10.11 -7.43 -9.03
CA PRO A 26 11.35 -7.65 -9.79
C PRO A 26 12.11 -6.35 -10.07
N PHE A 27 11.40 -5.21 -10.16
CA PHE A 27 12.01 -3.89 -10.33
C PHE A 27 11.20 -2.83 -9.56
N PRO A 28 11.84 -1.89 -8.86
CA PRO A 28 13.29 -1.86 -8.56
C PRO A 28 13.73 -2.97 -7.58
N GLY A 29 12.80 -3.48 -6.77
CA GLY A 29 12.94 -4.75 -6.02
C GLY A 29 13.99 -4.77 -4.92
N VAL A 30 14.24 -5.97 -4.38
CA VAL A 30 15.12 -6.19 -3.22
C VAL A 30 16.55 -5.67 -3.42
N ARG A 31 17.09 -5.76 -4.65
CA ARG A 31 18.46 -5.29 -4.94
C ARG A 31 18.57 -3.77 -4.82
N ALA A 32 17.60 -3.03 -5.35
CA ALA A 32 17.57 -1.59 -5.20
C ALA A 32 17.38 -1.19 -3.74
N VAL A 33 16.48 -1.86 -3.00
CA VAL A 33 16.27 -1.65 -1.57
C VAL A 33 17.56 -1.86 -0.76
N ALA A 34 18.35 -2.88 -1.12
CA ALA A 34 19.62 -3.17 -0.47
C ALA A 34 20.71 -2.12 -0.78
N ALA A 35 20.67 -1.52 -1.96
CA ALA A 35 21.62 -0.48 -2.40
C ALA A 35 21.26 0.93 -1.89
N MET A 36 20.04 1.15 -1.40
CA MET A 36 19.64 2.45 -0.83
C MET A 36 20.41 2.77 0.44
N GLU A 37 20.99 3.96 0.50
CA GLU A 37 21.67 4.49 1.68
C GLU A 37 20.69 5.21 2.62
N GLY A 38 21.03 5.25 3.91
CA GLY A 38 20.25 5.96 4.92
C GLY A 38 18.87 5.35 5.22
N PRO A 39 17.97 6.13 5.84
CA PRO A 39 16.63 5.66 6.16
C PRO A 39 15.76 5.50 4.91
N ARG A 40 15.04 4.37 4.82
CA ARG A 40 14.26 3.90 3.67
C ARG A 40 12.77 3.79 4.00
N CYS A 41 11.94 4.14 3.03
CA CYS A 41 10.52 3.82 3.03
C CYS A 41 10.25 2.67 2.05
N ILE A 42 9.91 1.49 2.56
CA ILE A 42 9.76 0.26 1.78
C ILE A 42 8.31 -0.22 1.84
N LYS A 43 7.74 -0.55 0.69
CA LYS A 43 6.40 -1.15 0.56
C LYS A 43 6.50 -2.67 0.47
N THR A 44 5.49 -3.38 0.95
CA THR A 44 5.34 -4.82 0.74
C THR A 44 3.90 -5.26 0.95
N HIS A 45 3.48 -6.29 0.22
CA HIS A 45 2.26 -7.06 0.40
C HIS A 45 2.55 -8.47 0.93
N LEU A 46 3.78 -8.76 1.35
CA LEU A 46 4.12 -10.06 1.93
C LEU A 46 3.45 -10.25 3.29
N PRO A 47 2.96 -11.48 3.60
CA PRO A 47 2.49 -11.82 4.92
C PRO A 47 3.64 -11.74 5.94
N ARG A 48 3.30 -11.51 7.21
CA ARG A 48 4.28 -11.28 8.29
C ARG A 48 5.40 -12.33 8.36
N HIS A 49 5.08 -13.61 8.17
CA HIS A 49 6.04 -14.70 8.26
C HIS A 49 7.05 -14.75 7.08
N LEU A 50 6.79 -14.02 5.99
CA LEU A 50 7.71 -13.86 4.86
C LEU A 50 8.50 -12.55 4.90
N LEU A 51 8.28 -11.70 5.92
CA LEU A 51 9.13 -10.53 6.10
C LEU A 51 10.57 -10.95 6.43
N PRO A 52 11.58 -10.14 6.05
CA PRO A 52 12.97 -10.43 6.39
C PRO A 52 13.14 -10.64 7.90
N LYS A 53 13.83 -11.70 8.30
CA LYS A 53 14.10 -11.99 9.73
C LYS A 53 14.80 -10.83 10.45
N SER A 54 15.59 -10.04 9.70
CA SER A 54 16.24 -8.83 10.20
C SER A 54 15.26 -7.73 10.62
N PHE A 55 13.99 -7.78 10.21
CA PHE A 55 12.98 -6.79 10.61
C PHE A 55 12.85 -6.71 12.13
N ALA A 56 12.77 -7.85 12.81
CA ALA A 56 12.59 -7.91 14.26
C ALA A 56 13.74 -7.24 15.04
N SER A 57 14.96 -7.30 14.52
CA SER A 57 16.15 -6.69 15.13
C SER A 57 16.50 -5.31 14.56
N SER A 58 15.80 -4.83 13.52
CA SER A 58 16.17 -3.60 12.81
C SER A 58 15.72 -2.31 13.48
N GLY A 59 14.76 -2.39 14.41
CA GLY A 59 14.08 -1.21 14.94
C GLY A 59 13.22 -0.47 13.90
N ALA A 60 13.02 -1.04 12.70
CA ALA A 60 12.16 -0.45 11.69
C ALA A 60 10.69 -0.49 12.12
N LYS A 61 9.95 0.57 11.80
CA LYS A 61 8.51 0.65 12.03
C LYS A 61 7.73 0.07 10.86
N LEU A 62 6.54 -0.45 11.13
CA LEU A 62 5.65 -1.02 10.12
C LEU A 62 4.25 -0.47 10.34
N VAL A 63 3.73 0.24 9.35
CA VAL A 63 2.31 0.59 9.28
C VAL A 63 1.62 -0.47 8.44
N TYR A 64 0.73 -1.25 9.06
CA TYR A 64 -0.08 -2.25 8.39
C TYR A 64 -1.48 -1.67 8.16
N VAL A 65 -1.95 -1.71 6.91
CA VAL A 65 -3.30 -1.25 6.55
C VAL A 65 -4.13 -2.45 6.12
N THR A 66 -5.28 -2.64 6.77
CA THR A 66 -6.31 -3.60 6.35
C THR A 66 -7.58 -2.86 5.91
N ARG A 67 -8.53 -3.58 5.32
CA ARG A 67 -9.83 -3.06 4.90
C ARG A 67 -10.88 -4.15 5.05
N ASN A 68 -12.16 -3.78 5.12
CA ASN A 68 -13.26 -4.73 5.02
C ASN A 68 -13.02 -5.74 3.87
N PRO A 69 -13.10 -7.07 4.12
CA PRO A 69 -12.81 -8.08 3.11
C PRO A 69 -13.73 -8.01 1.89
N ARG A 70 -15.00 -7.59 2.05
CA ARG A 70 -15.97 -7.48 0.95
C ARG A 70 -15.52 -6.42 -0.06
N ASP A 71 -15.19 -5.24 0.46
CA ASP A 71 -14.67 -4.14 -0.34
C ASP A 71 -13.30 -4.47 -0.95
N THR A 72 -12.45 -5.16 -0.19
CA THR A 72 -11.15 -5.61 -0.67
C THR A 72 -11.28 -6.55 -1.86
N ALA A 73 -12.20 -7.53 -1.79
CA ALA A 73 -12.44 -8.47 -2.88
C ALA A 73 -12.95 -7.77 -4.15
N ILE A 74 -13.88 -6.81 -4.02
CA ILE A 74 -14.37 -6.00 -5.15
C ILE A 74 -13.23 -5.17 -5.75
N SER A 75 -12.42 -4.53 -4.90
CA SER A 75 -11.27 -3.75 -5.35
C SER A 75 -10.27 -4.64 -6.10
N PHE A 76 -9.97 -5.83 -5.58
CA PHE A 76 -9.08 -6.78 -6.23
C PHE A 76 -9.63 -7.29 -7.56
N TYR A 77 -10.92 -7.57 -7.68
CA TYR A 77 -11.54 -7.93 -8.96
C TYR A 77 -11.24 -6.89 -10.05
N HIS A 78 -11.52 -5.61 -9.76
CA HIS A 78 -11.24 -4.54 -10.73
C HIS A 78 -9.74 -4.34 -10.98
N PHE A 79 -8.89 -4.54 -9.97
CA PHE A 79 -7.45 -4.46 -10.14
C PHE A 79 -6.93 -5.58 -11.04
N THR A 80 -7.38 -6.81 -10.81
CA THR A 80 -7.05 -7.97 -11.63
C THR A 80 -7.52 -7.81 -13.08
N LYS A 81 -8.68 -7.18 -13.33
CA LYS A 81 -9.14 -6.88 -14.70
C LYS A 81 -8.33 -5.76 -15.38
N LEU A 82 -7.64 -4.93 -14.60
CA LEU A 82 -6.78 -3.85 -15.12
C LEU A 82 -5.41 -4.37 -15.56
N LEU A 83 -4.85 -5.36 -14.87
CA LEU A 83 -3.52 -5.92 -15.15
C LEU A 83 -3.49 -6.75 -16.43
N LYS A 84 -2.51 -6.53 -17.31
CA LYS A 84 -2.35 -7.37 -18.53
C LYS A 84 -1.80 -8.76 -18.24
N SER A 85 -1.03 -8.92 -17.16
CA SER A 85 -0.50 -10.22 -16.72
C SER A 85 -1.57 -11.12 -16.12
N SER A 86 -2.76 -10.59 -15.84
CA SER A 86 -3.87 -11.36 -15.32
C SER A 86 -4.52 -12.22 -16.41
N VAL A 87 -4.62 -13.52 -16.14
CA VAL A 87 -5.36 -14.46 -16.98
C VAL A 87 -6.83 -14.61 -16.55
N PHE A 88 -7.27 -13.92 -15.49
CA PHE A 88 -8.63 -14.04 -14.99
C PHE A 88 -9.63 -13.32 -15.90
N GLN A 89 -10.58 -14.07 -16.47
CA GLN A 89 -11.62 -13.54 -17.36
C GLN A 89 -13.05 -13.67 -16.81
N GLY A 90 -13.21 -14.16 -15.57
CA GLY A 90 -14.51 -14.38 -14.97
C GLY A 90 -15.28 -13.12 -14.56
N SER A 91 -16.51 -13.32 -14.11
CA SER A 91 -17.39 -12.30 -13.52
C SER A 91 -16.97 -11.93 -12.10
N LEU A 92 -17.56 -10.87 -11.54
CA LEU A 92 -17.37 -10.50 -10.14
C LEU A 92 -17.74 -11.65 -9.19
N ALA A 93 -18.87 -12.33 -9.41
CA ALA A 93 -19.30 -13.45 -8.58
C ALA A 93 -18.27 -14.59 -8.58
N GLN A 94 -17.71 -14.91 -9.76
CA GLN A 94 -16.64 -15.91 -9.88
C GLN A 94 -15.36 -15.45 -9.17
N TYR A 95 -15.05 -14.15 -9.21
CA TYR A 95 -13.90 -13.61 -8.48
C TYR A 95 -14.09 -13.64 -6.97
N LEU A 96 -15.30 -13.38 -6.48
CA LEU A 96 -15.61 -13.50 -5.05
C LEU A 96 -15.39 -14.94 -4.57
N GLN A 97 -15.85 -15.93 -5.35
CA GLN A 97 -15.56 -17.34 -5.06
C GLN A 97 -14.05 -17.62 -5.08
N PHE A 98 -13.34 -17.13 -6.11
CA PHE A 98 -11.89 -17.25 -6.22
C PHE A 98 -11.13 -16.63 -5.04
N PHE A 99 -11.61 -15.50 -4.50
CA PHE A 99 -11.07 -14.85 -3.32
C PHE A 99 -11.34 -15.66 -2.04
N LEU A 100 -12.55 -16.23 -1.89
CA LEU A 100 -12.92 -17.08 -0.75
C LEU A 100 -12.18 -18.43 -0.75
N GLU A 101 -11.77 -18.91 -1.92
CA GLU A 101 -10.95 -20.11 -2.10
C GLU A 101 -9.45 -19.85 -1.93
N ASP A 102 -9.06 -18.66 -1.46
CA ASP A 102 -7.66 -18.27 -1.27
C ASP A 102 -6.81 -18.40 -2.54
N LYS A 103 -7.34 -17.98 -3.70
CA LYS A 103 -6.62 -18.00 -4.98
C LYS A 103 -6.18 -16.62 -5.46
N ALA A 104 -6.60 -15.55 -4.77
CA ALA A 104 -6.18 -14.18 -5.06
C ALA A 104 -4.68 -13.94 -4.76
N MET A 105 -4.12 -12.84 -5.27
CA MET A 105 -2.74 -12.46 -4.95
C MET A 105 -2.56 -12.25 -3.45
N TYR A 106 -1.45 -12.75 -2.89
CA TYR A 106 -1.11 -12.66 -1.45
C TYR A 106 -2.14 -13.30 -0.50
N SER A 107 -2.98 -14.20 -1.02
CA SER A 107 -3.84 -15.07 -0.22
C SER A 107 -3.02 -16.08 0.61
N PRO A 108 -3.60 -16.67 1.66
CA PRO A 108 -4.95 -16.47 2.20
C PRO A 108 -5.19 -15.10 2.87
N PHE A 109 -6.31 -14.43 2.57
CA PHE A 109 -6.55 -13.06 3.06
C PHE A 109 -6.68 -12.99 4.59
N MET A 110 -7.48 -13.86 5.20
CA MET A 110 -7.71 -13.82 6.65
C MET A 110 -6.43 -14.16 7.44
N PRO A 111 -5.71 -15.26 7.15
CA PRO A 111 -4.39 -15.51 7.75
C PRO A 111 -3.40 -14.37 7.56
N HIS A 112 -3.40 -13.69 6.40
CA HIS A 112 -2.56 -12.51 6.18
C HIS A 112 -2.89 -11.41 7.20
N VAL A 113 -4.16 -11.02 7.34
CA VAL A 113 -4.59 -10.00 8.31
C VAL A 113 -4.34 -10.43 9.76
N LEU A 114 -4.66 -11.68 10.10
CA LEU A 114 -4.50 -12.21 11.46
C LEU A 114 -3.05 -12.20 11.91
N GLY A 115 -2.09 -12.55 11.04
CA GLY A 115 -0.67 -12.50 11.38
C GLY A 115 -0.17 -11.12 11.80
N PHE A 116 -0.69 -10.05 11.19
CA PHE A 116 -0.39 -8.67 11.63
C PHE A 116 -1.24 -8.23 12.83
N TRP A 117 -2.49 -8.70 12.94
CA TRP A 117 -3.36 -8.40 14.06
C TRP A 117 -2.85 -8.99 15.38
N GLU A 118 -2.34 -10.21 15.38
CA GLU A 118 -1.71 -10.85 16.54
C GLU A 118 -0.49 -10.06 17.03
N ALA A 119 0.28 -9.52 16.09
CA ALA A 119 1.44 -8.69 16.36
C ALA A 119 1.12 -7.21 16.65
N ARG A 120 -0.16 -6.79 16.69
CA ARG A 120 -0.53 -5.36 16.82
C ARG A 120 -0.08 -4.67 18.11
N ARG A 121 0.37 -5.44 19.10
CA ARG A 121 0.93 -4.93 20.37
C ARG A 121 2.44 -4.69 20.29
N ASP A 122 3.09 -5.08 19.21
CA ASP A 122 4.49 -4.77 18.92
C ASP A 122 4.65 -3.24 18.80
N PRO A 123 5.54 -2.59 19.57
CA PRO A 123 5.72 -1.14 19.53
C PRO A 123 6.21 -0.63 18.16
N ASN A 124 6.73 -1.51 17.30
CA ASN A 124 7.15 -1.20 15.95
C ASN A 124 6.08 -1.53 14.88
N LEU A 125 4.85 -1.87 15.28
CA LEU A 125 3.75 -2.16 14.36
C LEU A 125 2.52 -1.29 14.69
N LEU A 126 2.11 -0.45 13.73
CA LEU A 126 0.86 0.27 13.79
C LEU A 126 -0.18 -0.40 12.88
N PHE A 127 -1.23 -0.95 13.48
CA PHE A 127 -2.36 -1.52 12.76
C PHE A 127 -3.40 -0.45 12.49
N VAL A 128 -3.72 -0.22 11.21
CA VAL A 128 -4.67 0.79 10.72
C VAL A 128 -5.68 0.14 9.78
N THR A 129 -6.91 0.64 9.79
CA THR A 129 -7.96 0.25 8.84
C THR A 129 -8.15 1.34 7.78
N TYR A 130 -8.50 0.95 6.56
CA TYR A 130 -8.86 1.88 5.49
C TYR A 130 -10.07 2.73 5.89
N GLU A 131 -10.99 2.16 6.66
CA GLU A 131 -12.18 2.83 7.18
C GLU A 131 -11.81 3.98 8.13
N GLU A 132 -10.83 3.81 9.02
CA GLU A 132 -10.29 4.90 9.86
C GLU A 132 -9.69 6.02 9.00
N LEU A 133 -8.92 5.67 7.96
CA LEU A 133 -8.33 6.65 7.04
C LEU A 133 -9.38 7.46 6.27
N HIS A 134 -10.57 6.88 6.06
CA HIS A 134 -11.65 7.51 5.31
C HIS A 134 -12.61 8.32 6.20
N GLN A 135 -12.93 7.84 7.40
CA GLN A 135 -13.88 8.48 8.30
C GLN A 135 -13.31 9.75 8.94
N ASP A 136 -12.05 9.72 9.39
CA ASP A 136 -11.36 10.86 9.98
C ASP A 136 -9.87 10.80 9.61
N ALA A 137 -9.58 11.26 8.39
CA ALA A 137 -8.23 11.24 7.82
C ALA A 137 -7.23 11.98 8.71
N LEU A 138 -7.62 13.14 9.26
CA LEU A 138 -6.72 13.98 10.05
C LEU A 138 -6.33 13.30 11.37
N LYS A 139 -7.29 12.69 12.07
CA LYS A 139 -6.99 11.87 13.26
C LYS A 139 -6.10 10.67 12.95
N ALA A 140 -6.35 9.98 11.84
CA ALA A 140 -5.53 8.84 11.44
C ALA A 140 -4.10 9.28 11.06
N ILE A 141 -3.95 10.40 10.35
CA ILE A 141 -2.65 10.98 9.99
C ILE A 141 -1.88 11.41 11.24
N ARG A 142 -2.53 12.08 12.22
CA ARG A 142 -1.90 12.41 13.51
C ARG A 142 -1.38 11.17 14.23
N ARG A 143 -2.17 10.10 14.27
CA ARG A 143 -1.78 8.82 14.88
C ARG A 143 -0.58 8.18 14.17
N ILE A 144 -0.55 8.21 12.83
CA ILE A 144 0.56 7.72 12.03
C ILE A 144 1.82 8.58 12.26
N ALA A 145 1.71 9.90 12.26
CA ALA A 145 2.83 10.82 12.50
C ALA A 145 3.45 10.59 13.89
N HIS A 146 2.61 10.49 14.93
CA HIS A 146 3.06 10.17 16.28
C HIS A 146 3.78 8.82 16.34
N PHE A 147 3.20 7.77 15.74
CA PHE A 147 3.84 6.45 15.66
C PHE A 147 5.19 6.51 14.94
N LEU A 148 5.28 7.25 13.83
CA LEU A 148 6.52 7.45 13.08
C LEU A 148 7.48 8.45 13.73
N GLN A 149 7.13 9.03 14.87
CA GLN A 149 7.92 10.05 15.58
C GLN A 149 8.30 11.22 14.64
N VAL A 150 7.32 11.66 13.84
CA VAL A 150 7.44 12.83 12.98
C VAL A 150 6.75 14.00 13.67
N GLU A 151 7.51 15.04 13.97
CA GLU A 151 6.97 16.32 14.42
C GLU A 151 6.36 17.04 13.22
N ALA A 152 5.07 17.34 13.29
CA ALA A 152 4.34 18.05 12.25
C ALA A 152 3.40 19.09 12.89
N SER A 153 3.35 20.29 12.33
CA SER A 153 2.34 21.29 12.72
C SER A 153 0.95 20.86 12.26
N GLU A 154 -0.08 21.43 12.87
CA GLU A 154 -1.46 21.19 12.45
C GLU A 154 -1.68 21.55 10.97
N GLU A 155 -1.09 22.65 10.51
CA GLU A 155 -1.11 23.05 9.09
C GLU A 155 -0.48 22.00 8.17
N GLN A 156 0.63 21.36 8.59
CA GLN A 156 1.26 20.29 7.83
C GLN A 156 0.40 19.02 7.79
N LEU A 157 -0.26 18.69 8.91
CA LEU A 157 -1.16 17.55 9.00
C LEU A 157 -2.40 17.74 8.11
N GLU A 158 -2.98 18.94 8.11
CA GLU A 158 -4.09 19.32 7.23
C GLU A 158 -3.68 19.30 5.76
N TYR A 159 -2.48 19.80 5.44
CA TYR A 159 -1.92 19.73 4.10
C TYR A 159 -1.78 18.27 3.62
N VAL A 160 -1.23 17.38 4.45
CA VAL A 160 -1.15 15.95 4.12
C VAL A 160 -2.54 15.34 3.93
N ALA A 161 -3.52 15.69 4.76
CA ALA A 161 -4.90 15.22 4.60
C ALA A 161 -5.52 15.67 3.26
N ALA A 162 -5.27 16.91 2.84
CA ALA A 162 -5.73 17.43 1.56
C ALA A 162 -5.07 16.69 0.37
N CYS A 163 -3.74 16.52 0.41
CA CYS A 163 -2.97 15.80 -0.62
C CYS A 163 -3.30 14.31 -0.71
N THR A 164 -3.73 13.69 0.39
CA THR A 164 -4.10 12.27 0.45
C THR A 164 -5.60 12.02 0.28
N SER A 165 -6.37 13.07 -0.03
CA SER A 165 -7.77 12.92 -0.43
C SER A 165 -7.89 12.14 -1.74
N PHE A 166 -9.01 11.42 -1.92
CA PHE A 166 -9.24 10.66 -3.15
C PHE A 166 -9.15 11.54 -4.40
N ALA A 167 -9.75 12.73 -4.37
CA ALA A 167 -9.74 13.64 -5.52
C ALA A 167 -8.32 14.09 -5.87
N SER A 168 -7.52 14.47 -4.87
CA SER A 168 -6.12 14.88 -5.08
C SER A 168 -5.26 13.73 -5.59
N MET A 169 -5.39 12.53 -5.00
CA MET A 169 -4.62 11.38 -5.46
C MET A 169 -5.03 10.93 -6.87
N ALA A 170 -6.33 10.93 -7.19
CA ALA A 170 -6.82 10.50 -8.51
C ALA A 170 -6.31 11.40 -9.65
N SER A 171 -6.21 12.70 -9.40
CA SER A 171 -5.71 13.66 -10.39
C SER A 171 -4.18 13.80 -10.43
N ASN A 172 -3.45 13.21 -9.47
CA ASN A 172 -2.00 13.35 -9.38
C ASN A 172 -1.27 12.20 -10.11
N PRO A 173 -0.57 12.46 -11.24
CA PRO A 173 0.14 11.45 -12.02
C PRO A 173 1.22 10.70 -11.24
N SER A 174 1.72 11.28 -10.14
CA SER A 174 2.80 10.70 -9.33
C SER A 174 2.33 9.59 -8.38
N VAL A 175 1.02 9.40 -8.23
CA VAL A 175 0.42 8.42 -7.30
C VAL A 175 -0.78 7.66 -7.87
N ASN A 176 -1.35 8.10 -9.01
CA ASN A 176 -2.53 7.46 -9.60
C ASN A 176 -2.22 6.25 -10.49
N TYR A 177 -0.94 5.95 -10.73
CA TYR A 177 -0.45 4.82 -11.53
C TYR A 177 -0.90 4.80 -12.99
N GLU A 178 -1.27 5.95 -13.57
CA GLU A 178 -1.65 5.98 -15.00
C GLU A 178 -0.47 5.62 -15.92
N HIS A 179 0.79 5.84 -15.49
CA HIS A 179 2.00 5.40 -16.22
C HIS A 179 2.10 3.87 -16.41
N TRP A 180 1.34 3.07 -15.64
CA TRP A 180 1.23 1.63 -15.87
C TRP A 180 0.56 1.28 -17.19
N LYS A 181 -0.28 2.16 -17.73
CA LYS A 181 -0.85 1.99 -19.07
C LYS A 181 0.18 2.21 -20.16
N ASP A 182 1.09 3.17 -19.95
CA ASP A 182 2.14 3.51 -20.92
C ASP A 182 3.25 2.47 -20.98
N SER A 183 3.65 1.93 -19.82
CA SER A 183 4.59 0.81 -19.72
C SER A 183 4.02 -0.53 -20.20
N GLY A 184 2.70 -0.60 -20.45
CA GLY A 184 2.02 -1.81 -20.89
C GLY A 184 1.70 -2.81 -19.76
N PHE A 185 1.94 -2.45 -18.50
CA PHE A 185 1.59 -3.26 -17.33
C PHE A 185 0.07 -3.40 -17.14
N CYS A 186 -0.68 -2.34 -17.46
CA CYS A 186 -2.14 -2.29 -17.40
C CYS A 186 -2.79 -2.16 -18.80
N HIS A 187 -4.01 -2.66 -18.93
CA HIS A 187 -4.86 -2.42 -20.10
C HIS A 187 -5.23 -0.93 -20.19
N LYS A 188 -5.11 -0.34 -21.39
CA LYS A 188 -5.43 1.09 -21.61
C LYS A 188 -6.94 1.38 -21.54
N ASP A 189 -7.77 0.39 -21.88
CA ASP A 189 -9.22 0.48 -22.05
C ASP A 189 -10.03 0.01 -20.82
N LYS A 190 -9.40 -0.49 -19.75
CA LYS A 190 -10.08 -1.10 -18.59
C LYS A 190 -10.26 -0.16 -17.39
N GLY A 191 -10.26 1.16 -17.62
CA GLY A 191 -10.47 2.18 -16.59
C GLY A 191 -9.19 2.61 -15.87
N SER A 192 -9.33 3.26 -14.71
CA SER A 192 -8.22 3.80 -13.90
C SER A 192 -7.92 2.93 -12.67
N PHE A 193 -6.69 3.03 -12.16
CA PHE A 193 -6.29 2.35 -10.92
C PHE A 193 -7.05 2.89 -9.71
N LEU A 194 -7.00 4.21 -9.50
CA LEU A 194 -7.83 4.89 -8.51
C LEU A 194 -9.25 5.04 -9.03
N ARG A 195 -10.22 4.50 -8.28
CA ARG A 195 -11.64 4.45 -8.64
C ARG A 195 -12.52 4.59 -7.40
N LYS A 196 -13.66 5.27 -7.54
CA LYS A 196 -14.74 5.18 -6.55
C LYS A 196 -15.57 3.95 -6.89
N VAL A 197 -15.73 3.04 -5.94
CA VAL A 197 -16.75 2.01 -6.04
C VAL A 197 -18.08 2.72 -5.78
N ARG A 198 -18.98 2.68 -6.77
CA ARG A 198 -20.34 3.21 -6.64
C ARG A 198 -21.17 2.30 -5.77
#